data_AF-A0A928DKF5-F1
#
_entry.id   AF-A0A928DKF5-F1
#
_cell.length_a   1.000
_cell.length_b   1.000
_cell.length_c   1.000
_cell.angle_alpha   90.00
_cell.angle_beta   90.00
_cell.angle_gamma   90.00
#
_symmetry.space_group_name_H-M   'P 1'
#
loop_
_entity.id
_entity.type
_entity.pdbx_description
1 polymer ?
#
loop_
_entity_poly.entity_id
_entity_poly.type
_entity_poly.pdbx_seq_one_letter_code
_entity_poly.pdbx_strand_id
1 'polypeptide(L)'
;MPSSFVKLRHVMPKNKARGGFSILEVVATIGLIMLLTTLVIGGLSKIDSFTSSNKTLESALFEAVKSASNIAQLQNKYTELTYDKRGFFEIADYETAVVDKRIFLKQTTAKAFDEAQKQNKNFSVENLHDLDELIFVLEKPTIYGKEQTQFPQTDRQSIIFAPDGSCSQFSAVIKSKAFEKPLEIKFDNFSATPYGKK
;
A
#
# COMPACT_ATOMS: atom_id res chain seq x y z
N MET A 1 75.52 -3.80 55.73
CA MET A 1 74.87 -5.12 55.55
C MET A 1 73.55 -4.93 54.80
N PRO A 2 73.02 -5.96 54.13
CA PRO A 2 72.40 -5.78 52.81
C PRO A 2 70.87 -5.88 52.77
N SER A 3 70.28 -5.44 51.65
CA SER A 3 69.20 -6.17 50.96
C SER A 3 68.91 -5.56 49.58
N SER A 4 69.12 -6.36 48.53
CA SER A 4 68.80 -6.02 47.13
C SER A 4 67.67 -6.93 46.64
N PHE A 5 66.51 -6.39 46.23
CA PHE A 5 65.40 -7.04 45.48
C PHE A 5 64.35 -5.96 45.14
N VAL A 6 63.55 -5.97 44.04
CA VAL A 6 63.53 -6.75 42.78
C VAL A 6 63.21 -5.79 41.61
N LYS A 7 63.61 -6.14 40.38
CA LYS A 7 63.38 -5.40 39.12
C LYS A 7 62.01 -5.72 38.51
N LEU A 8 61.18 -4.71 38.22
CA LEU A 8 60.07 -4.82 37.25
C LEU A 8 60.09 -3.64 36.28
N ARG A 9 60.25 -3.94 34.98
CA ARG A 9 60.10 -2.96 33.89
C ARG A 9 58.61 -2.84 33.59
N HIS A 10 58.02 -1.64 33.69
CA HIS A 10 56.74 -1.41 33.03
C HIS A 10 56.96 -0.88 31.61
N VAL A 11 56.38 -1.57 30.63
CA VAL A 11 56.37 -1.17 29.23
C VAL A 11 55.30 -0.09 29.01
N MET A 12 55.53 0.81 28.04
CA MET A 12 54.62 1.90 27.65
C MET A 12 53.22 1.40 27.24
N PRO A 13 52.24 2.33 27.13
CA PRO A 13 51.92 2.73 25.75
C PRO A 13 52.00 4.26 25.52
N LYS A 14 52.40 4.61 24.30
CA LYS A 14 52.30 5.97 23.75
C LYS A 14 50.82 6.31 23.59
N ASN A 15 50.33 7.35 24.26
CA ASN A 15 49.08 7.98 23.87
C ASN A 15 49.29 8.69 22.53
N LYS A 16 48.95 7.99 21.43
CA LYS A 16 48.88 8.56 20.09
C LYS A 16 47.94 9.76 20.10
N ALA A 17 48.28 10.79 19.31
CA ALA A 17 47.45 11.97 19.13
C ALA A 17 46.04 11.59 18.68
N ARG A 18 45.06 12.41 19.10
CA ARG A 18 43.68 12.37 18.63
C ARG A 18 43.68 12.44 17.10
N GLY A 19 43.22 11.39 16.43
CA GLY A 19 42.89 11.45 15.01
C GLY A 19 41.67 12.34 14.84
N GLY A 20 41.85 13.53 14.24
CA GLY A 20 40.72 14.28 13.73
C GLY A 20 40.12 13.51 12.55
N PHE A 21 38.79 13.43 12.48
CA PHE A 21 38.10 12.84 11.34
C PHE A 21 38.58 13.51 10.05
N SER A 22 39.09 12.70 9.12
CA SER A 22 39.49 13.22 7.82
C SER A 22 38.24 13.67 7.06
N ILE A 23 38.30 14.81 6.38
CA ILE A 23 37.19 15.32 5.55
C ILE A 23 36.74 14.24 4.54
N LEU A 24 37.69 13.42 4.06
CA LEU A 24 37.44 12.29 3.16
C LEU A 24 36.51 11.23 3.76
N GLU A 25 36.58 10.99 5.07
CA GLU A 25 35.79 9.99 5.81
C GLU A 25 34.35 10.47 6.04
N VAL A 26 34.17 11.78 6.24
CA VAL A 26 32.86 12.44 6.30
C VAL A 26 32.18 12.45 4.92
N VAL A 27 32.92 12.74 3.84
CA VAL A 27 32.38 12.68 2.47
C VAL A 27 31.99 11.24 2.08
N ALA A 28 32.81 10.25 2.46
CA ALA A 28 32.50 8.84 2.20
C ALA A 28 31.24 8.37 2.95
N THR A 29 31.05 8.78 4.21
CA THR A 29 29.84 8.42 4.99
C THR A 29 28.58 9.12 4.47
N ILE A 30 28.65 10.39 4.07
CA ILE A 30 27.52 11.08 3.42
C ILE A 30 27.15 10.40 2.09
N GLY A 31 28.15 10.02 1.28
CA GLY A 31 27.93 9.25 0.05
C GLY A 31 27.27 7.89 0.29
N LEU A 32 27.68 7.17 1.34
CA LEU A 32 27.07 5.90 1.73
C LEU A 32 25.61 6.06 2.20
N ILE A 33 25.31 7.11 2.97
CA ILE A 33 23.94 7.41 3.43
C ILE A 33 23.04 7.76 2.24
N MET A 34 23.51 8.57 1.29
CA MET A 34 22.80 8.86 0.02
C MET A 34 22.52 7.59 -0.81
N LEU A 35 23.50 6.67 -0.87
CA LEU A 35 23.34 5.40 -1.58
C LEU A 35 22.33 4.49 -0.89
N LEU A 36 22.35 4.44 0.45
CA LEU A 36 21.42 3.61 1.23
C LEU A 36 19.99 4.17 1.20
N THR A 37 19.79 5.50 1.28
CA THR A 37 18.45 6.10 1.19
C THR A 37 17.86 5.92 -0.21
N THR A 38 18.64 6.12 -1.28
CA THR A 38 18.17 5.85 -2.65
C THR A 38 17.90 4.36 -2.89
N LEU A 39 18.67 3.45 -2.28
CA LEU A 39 18.42 2.01 -2.38
C LEU A 39 17.19 1.55 -1.58
N VAL A 40 16.87 2.16 -0.43
CA VAL A 40 15.66 1.86 0.35
C VAL A 40 14.40 2.43 -0.34
N ILE A 41 14.48 3.62 -0.92
CA ILE A 41 13.37 4.25 -1.66
C ILE A 41 13.13 3.53 -3.01
N GLY A 42 14.20 3.14 -3.70
CA GLY A 42 14.12 2.35 -4.93
C GLY A 42 13.77 0.88 -4.70
N GLY A 43 14.24 0.27 -3.61
CA GLY A 43 14.12 -1.16 -3.32
C GLY A 43 12.72 -1.64 -2.91
N LEU A 44 11.82 -0.73 -2.47
CA LEU A 44 10.40 -1.05 -2.31
C LEU A 44 9.63 -1.09 -3.64
N SER A 45 10.26 -0.73 -4.76
CA SER A 45 9.63 -0.70 -6.08
C SER A 45 9.74 -2.05 -6.81
N LYS A 46 8.75 -2.92 -6.57
CA LYS A 46 8.40 -4.10 -7.39
C LYS A 46 9.48 -5.19 -7.57
N ILE A 47 9.40 -6.23 -6.74
CA ILE A 47 9.61 -7.60 -7.21
C ILE A 47 8.34 -8.43 -6.88
N ASP A 48 7.26 -8.13 -7.60
CA ASP A 48 6.15 -9.09 -7.72
C ASP A 48 6.55 -10.12 -8.79
N SER A 49 6.64 -11.37 -8.37
CA SER A 49 7.15 -12.47 -9.20
C SER A 49 6.25 -12.78 -10.39
N PHE A 50 6.87 -12.82 -11.57
CA PHE A 50 6.17 -13.02 -12.85
C PHE A 50 5.59 -14.43 -12.97
N THR A 51 4.31 -14.58 -12.63
CA THR A 51 3.44 -15.64 -13.13
C THR A 51 2.17 -14.99 -13.70
N SER A 52 1.59 -15.59 -14.74
CA SER A 52 0.43 -15.05 -15.46
C SER A 52 -0.89 -15.25 -14.69
N SER A 53 -0.98 -14.69 -13.48
CA SER A 53 -2.15 -14.76 -12.62
C SER A 53 -3.15 -13.67 -12.97
N ASN A 54 -4.12 -13.99 -13.82
CA ASN A 54 -5.38 -13.23 -13.84
C ASN A 54 -6.01 -13.37 -12.45
N LYS A 55 -6.17 -12.27 -11.73
CA LYS A 55 -6.75 -12.27 -10.39
C LYS A 55 -8.27 -12.42 -10.51
N THR A 56 -8.88 -13.23 -9.65
CA THR A 56 -10.34 -13.22 -9.51
C THR A 56 -10.77 -11.87 -8.93
N LEU A 57 -11.98 -11.42 -9.28
CA LEU A 57 -12.53 -10.15 -8.82
C LEU A 57 -12.58 -10.08 -7.28
N GLU A 58 -12.93 -11.18 -6.62
CA GLU A 58 -12.87 -11.34 -5.16
C GLU A 58 -11.44 -11.16 -4.60
N SER A 59 -10.45 -11.84 -5.19
CA SER A 59 -9.07 -11.75 -4.69
C SER A 59 -8.49 -10.34 -4.86
N ALA A 60 -8.78 -9.69 -5.99
CA ALA A 60 -8.37 -8.32 -6.26
C ALA A 60 -9.11 -7.32 -5.36
N LEU A 61 -10.38 -7.57 -5.04
CA LEU A 61 -11.14 -6.78 -4.07
C LEU A 61 -10.49 -6.82 -2.67
N PHE A 62 -10.16 -8.00 -2.15
CA PHE A 62 -9.48 -8.10 -0.84
C PHE A 62 -8.13 -7.40 -0.83
N GLU A 63 -7.35 -7.51 -1.92
CA GLU A 63 -6.09 -6.80 -2.07
C GLU A 63 -6.29 -5.27 -2.13
N ALA A 64 -7.35 -4.80 -2.80
CA ALA A 64 -7.66 -3.38 -2.92
C ALA A 64 -8.14 -2.77 -1.61
N VAL A 65 -9.06 -3.43 -0.89
CA VAL A 65 -9.53 -3.02 0.44
C VAL A 65 -8.37 -2.95 1.43
N LYS A 66 -7.53 -4.01 1.49
CA LYS A 66 -6.34 -4.03 2.34
C LYS A 66 -5.31 -2.97 1.94
N SER A 67 -5.11 -2.73 0.64
CA SER A 67 -4.20 -1.69 0.15
C SER A 67 -4.69 -0.29 0.51
N ALA A 68 -5.99 -0.02 0.40
CA ALA A 68 -6.57 1.29 0.69
C ALA A 68 -6.50 1.62 2.19
N SER A 69 -6.85 0.66 3.06
CA SER A 69 -6.69 0.77 4.52
C SER A 69 -5.22 1.05 4.91
N ASN A 70 -4.28 0.26 4.37
CA ASN A 70 -2.85 0.47 4.61
C ASN A 70 -2.36 1.85 4.11
N ILE A 71 -2.82 2.31 2.94
CA ILE A 71 -2.44 3.62 2.38
C ILE A 71 -2.96 4.76 3.25
N ALA A 72 -4.22 4.68 3.70
CA ALA A 72 -4.82 5.67 4.59
C ALA A 72 -4.03 5.81 5.91
N GLN A 73 -3.65 4.68 6.52
CA GLN A 73 -2.79 4.64 7.70
C GLN A 73 -1.38 5.20 7.45
N LEU A 74 -0.71 4.75 6.38
CA LEU A 74 0.68 5.14 6.09
C LEU A 74 0.82 6.61 5.70
N GLN A 75 -0.17 7.18 5.03
CA GLN A 75 -0.20 8.60 4.67
C GLN A 75 -0.85 9.49 5.75
N ASN A 76 -1.53 8.90 6.73
CA ASN A 76 -2.37 9.58 7.72
C ASN A 76 -3.42 10.51 7.08
N LYS A 77 -4.19 9.97 6.13
CA LYS A 77 -5.17 10.69 5.29
C LYS A 77 -6.42 9.86 5.02
N TYR A 78 -7.46 10.51 4.52
CA TYR A 78 -8.61 9.81 3.92
C TYR A 78 -8.28 9.35 2.50
N THR A 79 -8.63 8.10 2.21
CA THR A 79 -8.36 7.44 0.92
C THR A 79 -9.67 6.91 0.33
N GLU A 80 -9.93 7.21 -0.94
CA GLU A 80 -11.06 6.71 -1.71
C GLU A 80 -10.66 5.45 -2.50
N LEU A 81 -11.44 4.38 -2.37
CA LEU A 81 -11.37 3.16 -3.19
C LEU A 81 -12.55 3.13 -4.17
N THR A 82 -12.27 3.05 -5.46
CA THR A 82 -13.26 2.85 -6.53
C THR A 82 -12.97 1.59 -7.34
N TYR A 83 -13.99 1.09 -8.03
CA TYR A 83 -13.83 0.06 -9.05
C TYR A 83 -14.19 0.64 -10.42
N ASP A 84 -13.25 0.56 -11.36
CA ASP A 84 -13.49 0.90 -12.75
C ASP A 84 -13.89 -0.35 -13.54
N LYS A 85 -15.02 -0.26 -14.25
CA LYS A 85 -15.55 -1.32 -15.12
C LYS A 85 -14.52 -1.85 -16.13
N ARG A 86 -13.51 -1.06 -16.50
CA ARG A 86 -12.37 -1.46 -17.35
C ARG A 86 -11.49 -2.56 -16.71
N GLY A 87 -11.80 -2.98 -15.48
CA GLY A 87 -11.20 -4.16 -14.83
C GLY A 87 -10.03 -3.81 -13.91
N PHE A 88 -10.16 -2.72 -13.15
CA PHE A 88 -9.18 -2.35 -12.12
C PHE A 88 -9.83 -1.60 -10.96
N PHE A 89 -9.22 -1.73 -9.78
CA PHE A 89 -9.49 -0.89 -8.63
C PHE A 89 -8.54 0.31 -8.65
N GLU A 90 -9.06 1.48 -8.28
CA GLU A 90 -8.29 2.71 -8.16
C GLU A 90 -8.38 3.22 -6.72
N ILE A 91 -7.21 3.53 -6.16
CA ILE A 91 -7.04 4.01 -4.79
C ILE A 91 -6.42 5.41 -4.90
N ALA A 92 -7.11 6.41 -4.35
CA ALA A 92 -6.74 7.81 -4.47
C ALA A 92 -6.91 8.56 -3.14
N ASP A 93 -6.12 9.61 -2.95
CA ASP A 93 -6.32 10.61 -1.91
C ASP A 93 -7.71 11.26 -2.08
N TYR A 94 -8.55 11.19 -1.04
CA TYR A 94 -9.96 11.60 -1.11
C TYR A 94 -10.13 13.11 -1.37
N GLU A 95 -9.22 13.95 -0.87
CA GLU A 95 -9.34 15.40 -0.95
C GLU A 95 -8.81 15.96 -2.29
N THR A 96 -7.75 15.35 -2.81
CA THR A 96 -7.03 15.84 -4.00
C THR A 96 -7.34 15.05 -5.28
N ALA A 97 -7.99 13.88 -5.16
CA ALA A 97 -8.20 12.91 -6.23
C ALA A 97 -6.91 12.44 -6.93
N VAL A 98 -5.76 12.57 -6.26
CA VAL A 98 -4.47 12.06 -6.75
C VAL A 98 -4.43 10.56 -6.53
N VAL A 99 -4.16 9.80 -7.58
CA VAL A 99 -4.19 8.33 -7.54
C VAL A 99 -2.88 7.76 -7.02
N ASP A 100 -2.92 7.14 -5.84
CA ASP A 100 -1.80 6.45 -5.20
C ASP A 100 -1.50 5.09 -5.81
N LYS A 101 -2.55 4.30 -6.13
CA LYS A 101 -2.39 2.90 -6.56
C LYS A 101 -3.54 2.46 -7.46
N ARG A 102 -3.20 1.60 -8.43
CA ARG A 102 -4.17 0.84 -9.25
C ARG A 102 -3.90 -0.65 -9.15
N ILE A 103 -4.96 -1.46 -9.04
CA ILE A 103 -4.88 -2.92 -8.94
C ILE A 103 -5.73 -3.50 -10.08
N PHE A 104 -5.06 -4.00 -11.10
CA PHE A 104 -5.70 -4.54 -12.30
C PHE A 104 -6.04 -6.03 -12.13
N LEU A 105 -7.21 -6.44 -12.64
CA LEU A 105 -7.63 -7.86 -12.68
C LEU A 105 -6.75 -8.69 -13.62
N LYS A 106 -6.35 -8.09 -14.76
CA LYS A 106 -5.58 -8.74 -15.83
C LYS A 106 -4.33 -7.92 -16.14
N GLN A 107 -3.20 -8.59 -16.31
CA GLN A 107 -1.92 -7.94 -16.66
C GLN A 107 -1.97 -7.28 -18.05
N THR A 108 -2.80 -7.78 -18.97
CA THR A 108 -3.04 -7.17 -20.29
C THR A 108 -3.71 -5.81 -20.17
N THR A 109 -4.70 -5.66 -19.28
CA THR A 109 -5.35 -4.38 -18.96
C THR A 109 -4.34 -3.38 -18.40
N ALA A 110 -3.44 -3.82 -17.50
CA ALA A 110 -2.38 -2.96 -16.95
C ALA A 110 -1.42 -2.44 -18.04
N LYS A 111 -0.94 -3.33 -18.93
CA LYS A 111 -0.06 -2.94 -20.05
C LYS A 111 -0.74 -1.96 -21.00
N ALA A 112 -1.99 -2.25 -21.39
CA ALA A 112 -2.76 -1.37 -22.27
C ALA A 112 -3.06 0.00 -21.63
N PHE A 113 -3.25 0.06 -20.31
CA PHE A 113 -3.35 1.32 -19.57
C PHE A 113 -2.03 2.11 -19.64
N ASP A 114 -0.90 1.48 -19.32
CA ASP A 114 0.42 2.11 -19.36
C ASP A 114 0.78 2.62 -20.76
N GLU A 115 0.41 1.88 -21.82
CA GLU A 115 0.59 2.30 -23.21
C GLU A 115 -0.32 3.47 -23.61
N ALA A 116 -1.58 3.47 -23.17
CA ALA A 116 -2.51 4.58 -23.41
C ALA A 116 -2.03 5.87 -22.73
N GLN A 117 -1.55 5.78 -21.47
CA GLN A 117 -0.96 6.91 -20.74
C GLN A 117 0.26 7.49 -21.47
N LYS A 118 1.21 6.65 -21.90
CA LYS A 118 2.39 7.09 -22.67
C LYS A 118 2.04 7.77 -23.99
N GLN A 119 0.90 7.43 -24.59
CA GLN A 119 0.42 8.00 -25.85
C GLN A 119 -0.53 9.20 -25.65
N ASN A 120 -0.81 9.61 -24.41
CA ASN A 120 -1.84 10.59 -24.06
C ASN A 120 -3.22 10.26 -24.70
N LYS A 121 -3.56 8.97 -24.76
CA LYS A 121 -4.83 8.47 -25.31
C LYS A 121 -5.78 8.05 -24.19
N ASN A 122 -7.08 8.23 -24.44
CA ASN A 122 -8.11 7.71 -23.55
C ASN A 122 -8.03 6.18 -23.48
N PHE A 123 -7.80 5.64 -22.29
CA PHE A 123 -7.80 4.20 -22.06
C PHE A 123 -9.22 3.64 -22.15
N SER A 124 -9.48 2.86 -23.21
CA SER A 124 -10.69 2.07 -23.40
C SER A 124 -10.32 0.60 -23.55
N VAL A 125 -11.15 -0.29 -23.01
CA VAL A 125 -11.02 -1.74 -23.20
C VAL A 125 -12.07 -2.16 -24.21
N GLU A 126 -11.65 -2.36 -25.46
CA GLU A 126 -12.51 -2.96 -26.48
C GLU A 126 -12.84 -4.41 -26.08
N ASN A 127 -14.11 -4.79 -26.17
CA ASN A 127 -14.68 -6.07 -25.72
C ASN A 127 -14.83 -6.24 -24.19
N LEU A 128 -15.64 -5.37 -23.58
CA LEU A 128 -16.15 -5.51 -22.20
C LEU A 128 -17.29 -6.54 -22.02
N HIS A 129 -17.65 -7.30 -23.06
CA HIS A 129 -18.93 -8.04 -23.17
C HIS A 129 -19.17 -9.22 -22.21
N ASP A 130 -18.15 -9.64 -21.44
CA ASP A 130 -18.20 -10.78 -20.51
C ASP A 130 -17.52 -10.51 -19.16
N LEU A 131 -17.40 -9.24 -18.76
CA LEU A 131 -16.76 -8.89 -17.48
C LEU A 131 -17.73 -8.93 -16.29
N ASP A 132 -17.27 -9.56 -15.20
CA ASP A 132 -17.97 -9.59 -13.93
C ASP A 132 -18.23 -8.16 -13.42
N GLU A 133 -19.48 -7.86 -13.07
CA GLU A 133 -19.84 -6.58 -12.46
C GLU A 133 -19.50 -6.61 -10.97
N LEU A 134 -18.77 -5.61 -10.50
CA LEU A 134 -18.66 -5.30 -9.07
C LEU A 134 -19.48 -4.05 -8.77
N ILE A 135 -20.30 -4.12 -7.73
CA ILE A 135 -21.07 -2.99 -7.22
C ILE A 135 -20.76 -2.84 -5.73
N PHE A 136 -20.32 -1.65 -5.33
CA PHE A 136 -20.23 -1.29 -3.91
C PHE A 136 -21.59 -0.80 -3.43
N VAL A 137 -22.10 -1.44 -2.38
CA VAL A 137 -23.33 -1.07 -1.69
C VAL A 137 -22.92 -0.48 -0.35
N LEU A 138 -22.96 0.86 -0.25
CA LEU A 138 -22.74 1.55 1.01
C LEU A 138 -23.91 1.28 1.96
N GLU A 139 -23.63 0.67 3.10
CA GLU A 139 -24.61 0.43 4.14
C GLU A 139 -24.75 1.71 4.97
N LYS A 140 -25.99 2.18 5.20
CA LYS A 140 -26.20 3.32 6.10
C LYS A 140 -25.81 2.91 7.52
N PRO A 141 -24.99 3.69 8.24
CA PRO A 141 -24.57 3.34 9.59
C PRO A 141 -25.78 3.18 10.49
N THR A 142 -25.92 2.01 11.09
CA THR A 142 -27.05 1.70 11.98
C THR A 142 -26.73 2.21 13.38
N ILE A 143 -27.30 3.37 13.74
CA ILE A 143 -26.90 4.14 14.92
C ILE A 143 -27.33 3.44 16.22
N TYR A 144 -26.37 2.83 16.93
CA TYR A 144 -26.55 2.32 18.30
C TYR A 144 -25.39 2.80 19.19
N GLY A 145 -25.65 3.85 19.98
CA GLY A 145 -24.62 4.45 20.85
C GLY A 145 -23.65 5.36 20.09
N LYS A 146 -23.32 6.52 20.66
CA LYS A 146 -22.51 7.55 19.99
C LYS A 146 -21.00 7.30 20.12
N GLU A 147 -20.42 6.38 19.35
CA GLU A 147 -18.97 6.39 19.00
C GLU A 147 -18.75 5.71 17.64
N GLN A 148 -18.87 6.44 16.54
CA GLN A 148 -18.41 6.00 15.21
C GLN A 148 -17.70 7.12 14.47
N THR A 149 -16.61 6.76 13.78
CA THR A 149 -15.88 7.62 12.85
C THR A 149 -16.85 8.13 11.77
N GLN A 150 -17.00 9.45 11.66
CA GLN A 150 -17.83 10.05 10.62
C GLN A 150 -17.05 10.06 9.31
N PHE A 151 -17.39 9.14 8.42
CA PHE A 151 -16.87 9.16 7.05
C PHE A 151 -17.50 10.32 6.26
N PRO A 152 -16.71 11.01 5.41
CA PRO A 152 -17.27 11.94 4.43
C PRO A 152 -18.34 11.24 3.57
N GLN A 153 -19.37 11.96 3.16
CA GLN A 153 -20.35 11.41 2.21
C GLN A 153 -19.85 11.56 0.77
N THR A 154 -20.20 10.59 -0.06
CA THR A 154 -19.82 10.50 -1.47
C THR A 154 -21.04 10.12 -2.29
N ASP A 155 -21.27 10.84 -3.39
CA ASP A 155 -22.30 10.51 -4.39
C ASP A 155 -21.83 9.41 -5.35
N ARG A 156 -20.56 8.97 -5.24
CA ARG A 156 -19.95 7.93 -6.07
C ARG A 156 -20.09 6.56 -5.40
N GLN A 157 -20.06 5.50 -6.19
CA GLN A 157 -19.85 4.14 -5.68
C GLN A 157 -18.38 3.97 -5.30
N SER A 158 -18.02 4.51 -4.14
CA SER A 158 -16.68 4.45 -3.57
C SER A 158 -16.72 4.12 -2.08
N ILE A 159 -15.63 3.53 -1.58
CA ILE A 159 -15.45 3.20 -0.16
C ILE A 159 -14.38 4.16 0.37
N ILE A 160 -14.65 4.83 1.49
CA ILE A 160 -13.70 5.76 2.08
C ILE A 160 -13.04 5.09 3.28
N PHE A 161 -11.71 5.17 3.33
CA PHE A 161 -10.86 4.70 4.41
C PHE A 161 -10.35 5.90 5.20
N ALA A 162 -10.39 5.81 6.53
CA ALA A 162 -9.92 6.85 7.44
C ALA A 162 -8.44 6.62 7.83
N PRO A 163 -7.75 7.65 8.39
CA PRO A 163 -6.35 7.54 8.80
C PRO A 163 -6.05 6.43 9.85
N ASP A 164 -7.06 5.95 10.58
CA ASP A 164 -6.93 4.82 11.50
C ASP A 164 -7.01 3.44 10.80
N GLY A 165 -7.31 3.41 9.50
CA GLY A 165 -7.50 2.23 8.66
C GLY A 165 -8.92 1.67 8.65
N SER A 166 -9.84 2.24 9.44
CA SER A 166 -11.27 1.92 9.37
C SER A 166 -11.88 2.40 8.04
N CYS A 167 -13.04 1.86 7.66
CA CYS A 167 -13.72 2.21 6.42
C CYS A 167 -15.22 2.40 6.58
N SER A 168 -15.82 3.17 5.66
CA SER A 168 -17.26 3.35 5.54
C SER A 168 -17.95 1.99 5.38
N GLN A 169 -18.95 1.68 6.21
CA GLN A 169 -19.65 0.39 6.19
C GLN A 169 -20.20 0.05 4.79
N PHE A 170 -19.82 -1.12 4.26
CA PHE A 170 -20.19 -1.51 2.90
C PHE A 170 -20.32 -3.03 2.72
N SER A 171 -21.09 -3.43 1.72
CA SER A 171 -20.99 -4.74 1.08
C SER A 171 -20.59 -4.61 -0.39
N ALA A 172 -19.91 -5.62 -0.89
CA ALA A 172 -19.48 -5.72 -2.28
C ALA A 172 -20.27 -6.84 -2.95
N VAL A 173 -21.03 -6.48 -3.99
CA VAL A 173 -21.86 -7.43 -4.75
C VAL A 173 -21.16 -7.72 -6.07
N ILE A 174 -20.73 -8.97 -6.25
CA ILE A 174 -20.17 -9.49 -7.50
C ILE A 174 -21.28 -10.19 -8.28
N LYS A 175 -21.52 -9.76 -9.52
CA LYS A 175 -22.35 -10.49 -10.49
C LYS A 175 -21.44 -11.05 -11.58
N SER A 176 -21.43 -12.36 -11.71
CA SER A 176 -20.72 -13.08 -12.78
C SER A 176 -21.69 -14.01 -13.49
N LYS A 177 -21.46 -14.28 -14.78
CA LYS A 177 -22.09 -15.41 -15.49
C LYS A 177 -21.68 -16.77 -14.88
N ALA A 178 -20.61 -16.82 -14.08
CA ALA A 178 -20.17 -18.02 -13.36
C ALA A 178 -21.00 -18.32 -12.10
N PHE A 179 -21.88 -17.43 -11.66
CA PHE A 179 -22.71 -17.63 -10.46
C PHE A 179 -24.21 -17.54 -10.82
N GLU A 180 -25.02 -18.50 -10.35
CA GLU A 180 -26.49 -18.44 -10.51
C GLU A 180 -27.13 -17.29 -9.73
N LYS A 181 -26.44 -16.78 -8.70
CA LYS A 181 -26.87 -15.66 -7.85
C LYS A 181 -25.68 -14.74 -7.59
N PRO A 182 -25.90 -13.42 -7.43
CA PRO A 182 -24.83 -12.50 -7.04
C PRO A 182 -24.17 -12.93 -5.73
N LEU A 183 -22.85 -12.84 -5.68
CA LEU A 183 -22.07 -13.06 -4.46
C LEU A 183 -21.97 -11.73 -3.69
N GLU A 184 -22.61 -11.66 -2.52
CA GLU A 184 -22.46 -10.52 -1.60
C GLU A 184 -21.37 -10.83 -0.56
N ILE A 185 -20.40 -9.92 -0.45
CA ILE A 185 -19.31 -9.98 0.52
C ILE A 185 -19.43 -8.76 1.44
N LYS A 186 -19.68 -8.98 2.73
CA LYS A 186 -19.73 -7.91 3.73
C LYS A 186 -18.36 -7.74 4.39
N PHE A 187 -18.01 -6.49 4.72
CA PHE A 187 -16.73 -6.15 5.35
C PHE A 187 -16.92 -5.54 6.73
N ASP A 188 -16.02 -5.91 7.63
CA ASP A 188 -15.87 -5.29 8.94
C ASP A 188 -15.27 -3.90 8.80
N ASN A 189 -15.99 -2.91 9.28
CA ASN A 189 -15.69 -1.50 9.10
C ASN A 189 -14.47 -1.03 9.93
N PHE A 190 -14.07 -1.76 10.98
CA PHE A 190 -12.93 -1.38 11.82
C PHE A 190 -11.61 -1.99 11.34
N SER A 191 -11.66 -3.22 10.83
CA SER A 191 -10.48 -3.98 10.40
C SER A 191 -10.30 -4.06 8.89
N ALA A 192 -11.28 -3.59 8.11
CA ALA A 192 -11.36 -3.75 6.66
C ALA A 192 -11.25 -5.22 6.19
N THR A 193 -11.69 -6.17 7.02
CA THR A 193 -11.65 -7.61 6.71
C THR A 193 -13.03 -8.16 6.32
N PRO A 194 -13.14 -9.17 5.44
CA PRO A 194 -14.44 -9.74 5.08
C PRO A 194 -15.02 -10.58 6.23
N TYR A 195 -16.31 -10.39 6.51
CA TYR A 195 -17.05 -11.26 7.42
C TYR A 195 -17.20 -12.68 6.85
N GLY A 196 -17.18 -13.70 7.72
CA GLY A 196 -17.67 -15.03 7.38
C GLY A 196 -16.69 -15.99 6.72
N LYS A 197 -15.38 -15.71 6.68
CA LYS A 197 -14.38 -16.76 6.38
C LYS A 197 -14.25 -17.71 7.58
N LYS A 198 -15.01 -18.81 7.52
CA LYS A 198 -14.74 -20.07 8.24
C LYS A 198 -14.29 -21.12 7.25
#